data_AF-A0AAE9YUP3-F1
#
_entry.id   AF-A0AAE9YUP3-F1
#
_cell.length_a   1.000
_cell.length_b   1.000
_cell.length_c   1.000
_cell.angle_alpha   90.00
_cell.angle_beta   90.00
_cell.angle_gamma   90.00
#
_symmetry.space_group_name_H-M   'P 1'
#
loop_
_entity.id
_entity.type
_entity.pdbx_description
1 polymer ?
#
loop_
_entity_poly.entity_id
_entity_poly.type
_entity_poly.pdbx_seq_one_letter_code
_entity_poly.pdbx_strand_id
1 'polypeptide(L)'
;MHNIERIRAVFIYARICVIAFILIGCKAGDGTGLDANGQPLVEDDPEPVIGLFVQIQDDIFTARCIACHIGAQAPQGLDLSEGNAYGNIVGVASNQQPTLNLIEPGEPEFSYLVKKIRGDEDISGGQMPLSGPPFLDDSQIQLVIDWVNDGAPPPQTATPAEFVAELSDFSAYGSWSAIDYSIGATNSALGGAHQAQDDNYSRRVYANALALTATDSYPNGAIFVKEVTSWQNGEREFSAAGGLLAMVKRGSDFNPGNGGWEWFELNPDLSEIVGRGANLMDDGCNTCHSLADSQSGGGDYVFEHPSEYQADNSDFADFRSWSQIEERSDQNPLLGGMAHGGDNPDSTRRIFKKQLYANPDTQEQGYPIGTILVKEVEQEGSIVEITAMVKRGGDFSPDHQDWEWFMLDPDSLEIMVDDNGDETRGANLMDGMCASCHSQANPDSGYGTDYVFHHENDPFNFADMAIFTQIRAMIKN
;
A
#
# COMPACT_ATOMS: atom_id res chain seq x y z
N MET A 1 -9.70 33.44 101.14
CA MET A 1 -9.38 32.34 100.19
C MET A 1 -10.61 32.03 99.35
N HIS A 2 -10.99 32.96 98.48
CA HIS A 2 -12.35 33.07 97.92
C HIS A 2 -12.30 33.36 96.40
N ASN A 3 -11.27 32.89 95.70
CA ASN A 3 -11.00 33.34 94.33
C ASN A 3 -10.25 32.33 93.43
N ILE A 4 -10.43 31.02 93.67
CA ILE A 4 -9.87 29.98 92.76
C ILE A 4 -10.95 29.01 92.25
N GLU A 5 -12.05 28.81 92.98
CA GLU A 5 -13.15 27.93 92.54
C GLU A 5 -14.15 28.58 91.56
N ARG A 6 -14.13 29.92 91.38
CA ARG A 6 -15.02 30.61 90.41
C ARG A 6 -14.44 30.81 89.01
N ILE A 7 -13.16 30.48 88.78
CA ILE A 7 -12.53 30.61 87.44
C ILE A 7 -12.62 29.28 86.65
N ARG A 8 -12.86 28.15 87.32
CA ARG A 8 -13.02 26.84 86.65
C ARG A 8 -14.42 26.60 86.04
N ALA A 9 -15.42 27.39 86.41
CA ALA A 9 -16.78 27.26 85.87
C ALA A 9 -17.01 28.05 84.56
N VAL A 10 -16.17 29.04 84.24
CA VAL A 10 -16.34 29.88 83.02
C VAL A 10 -15.52 29.35 81.83
N PHE A 11 -14.52 28.49 82.06
CA PHE A 11 -13.69 27.90 80.98
C PHE A 11 -14.17 26.54 80.47
N ILE A 12 -15.24 25.96 81.03
CA ILE A 12 -15.85 24.70 80.54
C ILE A 12 -17.03 24.94 79.59
N TYR A 13 -17.61 26.15 79.56
CA TYR A 13 -18.72 26.50 78.66
C TYR A 13 -18.32 27.32 77.42
N ALA A 14 -17.05 27.73 77.27
CA ALA A 14 -16.57 28.51 76.12
C ALA A 14 -15.56 27.78 75.22
N ARG A 15 -15.44 26.44 75.36
CA ARG A 15 -14.64 25.58 74.46
C ARG A 15 -15.40 24.33 73.95
N ILE A 16 -16.73 24.34 74.05
CA ILE A 16 -17.64 23.45 73.30
C ILE A 16 -18.39 24.26 72.20
N CYS A 17 -17.93 25.48 71.90
CA CYS A 17 -18.49 26.33 70.84
C CYS A 17 -17.53 26.58 69.66
N VAL A 18 -16.49 25.76 69.47
CA VAL A 18 -15.57 25.85 68.30
C VAL A 18 -15.40 24.50 67.56
N ILE A 19 -16.13 23.44 67.94
CA ILE A 19 -16.20 22.19 67.16
C ILE A 19 -17.67 21.77 67.02
N ALA A 20 -18.44 22.61 66.31
CA ALA A 20 -19.81 22.31 65.88
C ALA A 20 -20.20 23.17 64.66
N PHE A 21 -19.29 23.28 63.68
CA PHE A 21 -19.57 23.91 62.38
C PHE A 21 -18.85 23.19 61.23
N ILE A 22 -18.91 21.86 61.24
CA ILE A 22 -18.72 21.02 60.05
C ILE A 22 -19.83 19.96 60.14
N LEU A 23 -20.53 19.70 59.04
CA LEU A 23 -21.67 18.76 58.86
C LEU A 23 -23.08 19.38 58.81
N ILE A 24 -23.24 20.52 58.14
CA ILE A 24 -24.45 20.74 57.33
C ILE A 24 -23.95 21.07 55.93
N GLY A 25 -23.88 20.05 55.08
CA GLY A 25 -23.30 20.18 53.76
C GLY A 25 -23.01 18.87 53.03
N CYS A 26 -23.31 17.70 53.58
CA CYS A 26 -23.55 16.55 52.72
C CYS A 26 -24.99 16.65 52.23
N LYS A 27 -25.19 17.26 51.05
CA LYS A 27 -26.34 16.85 50.25
C LYS A 27 -26.20 15.34 50.08
N ALA A 28 -27.14 14.58 50.63
CA ALA A 28 -27.31 13.19 50.22
C ALA A 28 -27.52 13.25 48.70
N GLY A 29 -26.59 12.65 47.94
CA GLY A 29 -26.82 12.40 46.52
C GLY A 29 -28.11 11.61 46.39
N ASP A 30 -28.93 11.95 45.40
CA ASP A 30 -30.23 11.32 45.15
C ASP A 30 -30.12 9.87 44.62
N GLY A 31 -28.90 9.34 44.52
CA GLY A 31 -28.63 7.99 44.03
C GLY A 31 -28.80 7.88 42.51
N THR A 32 -28.95 9.00 41.79
CA THR A 32 -28.93 8.97 40.33
C THR A 32 -27.55 8.51 39.86
N GLY A 33 -27.52 7.48 39.00
CA GLY A 33 -26.27 6.91 38.49
C GLY A 33 -25.59 5.88 39.39
N LEU A 34 -26.25 5.30 40.40
CA LEU A 34 -25.70 4.20 41.21
C LEU A 34 -26.57 2.92 41.14
N ASP A 35 -25.95 1.74 41.23
CA ASP A 35 -26.61 0.44 41.31
C ASP A 35 -27.19 0.16 42.72
N ALA A 36 -27.85 -1.00 42.87
CA ALA A 36 -28.45 -1.43 44.14
C ALA A 36 -27.45 -1.60 45.30
N ASN A 37 -26.15 -1.58 45.01
CA ASN A 37 -25.05 -1.69 45.97
C ASN A 37 -24.33 -0.34 46.20
N GLY A 38 -24.76 0.75 45.56
CA GLY A 38 -24.16 2.07 45.69
C GLY A 38 -22.90 2.29 44.86
N GLN A 39 -22.65 1.47 43.84
CA GLN A 39 -21.57 1.65 42.86
C GLN A 39 -22.08 2.42 41.65
N PRO A 40 -21.25 3.23 40.96
CA PRO A 40 -21.64 3.86 39.70
C PRO A 40 -22.25 2.86 38.73
N LEU A 41 -23.41 3.17 38.16
CA LEU A 41 -23.90 2.49 36.97
C LEU A 41 -22.80 2.68 35.93
N VAL A 42 -22.19 1.58 35.50
CA VAL A 42 -21.32 1.55 34.34
C VAL A 42 -22.19 2.04 33.18
N GLU A 43 -22.00 3.28 32.76
CA GLU A 43 -22.49 3.72 31.46
C GLU A 43 -21.84 2.74 30.46
N ASP A 44 -22.67 2.13 29.61
CA ASP A 44 -22.21 1.28 28.52
C ASP A 44 -20.96 1.92 27.92
N ASP A 45 -19.90 1.12 27.76
CA ASP A 45 -18.73 1.49 26.96
C ASP A 45 -19.28 2.19 25.72
N PRO A 46 -18.87 3.44 25.41
CA PRO A 46 -19.32 4.05 24.18
C PRO A 46 -18.84 3.10 23.08
N GLU A 47 -19.80 2.47 22.39
CA GLU A 47 -19.56 1.79 21.12
C GLU A 47 -18.55 2.64 20.35
N PRO A 48 -17.43 2.07 19.87
CA PRO A 48 -16.41 2.84 19.20
C PRO A 48 -17.10 3.67 18.12
N VAL A 49 -16.97 5.00 18.21
CA VAL A 49 -17.57 5.92 17.25
C VAL A 49 -16.90 5.68 15.91
N ILE A 50 -17.46 4.77 15.11
CA ILE A 50 -17.03 4.50 13.74
C ILE A 50 -17.18 5.83 12.99
N GLY A 51 -16.10 6.37 12.43
CA GLY A 51 -16.19 7.60 11.66
C GLY A 51 -17.09 7.40 10.45
N LEU A 52 -17.81 8.46 10.11
CA LEU A 52 -18.93 8.40 9.17
C LEU A 52 -18.53 7.81 7.81
N PHE A 53 -17.30 8.06 7.34
CA PHE A 53 -16.80 7.45 6.12
C PHE A 53 -16.62 5.94 6.19
N VAL A 54 -16.13 5.39 7.31
CA VAL A 54 -16.00 3.94 7.50
C VAL A 54 -17.38 3.30 7.45
N GLN A 55 -18.38 3.92 8.09
CA GLN A 55 -19.76 3.47 8.00
C GLN A 55 -20.32 3.55 6.57
N ILE A 56 -20.05 4.64 5.85
CA ILE A 56 -20.43 4.79 4.44
C ILE A 56 -19.76 3.70 3.58
N GLN A 57 -18.48 3.42 3.81
CA GLN A 57 -17.76 2.38 3.09
C GLN A 57 -18.45 1.03 3.26
N ASP A 58 -18.73 0.62 4.49
CA ASP A 58 -19.29 -0.70 4.77
C ASP A 58 -20.77 -0.81 4.37
N ASP A 59 -21.60 0.10 4.87
CA ASP A 59 -23.06 0.01 4.76
C ASP A 59 -23.59 0.43 3.38
N ILE A 60 -22.80 1.20 2.62
CA ILE A 60 -23.21 1.77 1.33
C ILE A 60 -22.29 1.30 0.21
N PHE A 61 -21.01 1.67 0.20
CA PHE A 61 -20.15 1.41 -0.96
C PHE A 61 -19.92 -0.09 -1.18
N THR A 62 -19.40 -0.77 -0.17
CA THR A 62 -19.15 -2.22 -0.17
C THR A 62 -20.47 -3.00 -0.30
N ALA A 63 -21.52 -2.60 0.42
CA ALA A 63 -22.78 -3.34 0.40
C ALA A 63 -23.66 -3.11 -0.86
N ARG A 64 -23.48 -2.01 -1.59
CA ARG A 64 -24.42 -1.59 -2.66
C ARG A 64 -23.78 -1.12 -3.97
N CYS A 65 -22.53 -0.66 -3.97
CA CYS A 65 -21.94 0.04 -5.11
C CYS A 65 -20.84 -0.76 -5.83
N ILE A 66 -20.00 -1.49 -5.09
CA ILE A 66 -18.82 -2.19 -5.66
C ILE A 66 -19.16 -3.30 -6.64
N ALA A 67 -20.41 -3.78 -6.70
CA ALA A 67 -20.83 -4.74 -7.72
C ALA A 67 -20.64 -4.22 -9.16
N CYS A 68 -20.56 -2.90 -9.34
CA CYS A 68 -20.21 -2.26 -10.61
C CYS A 68 -19.04 -1.29 -10.48
N HIS A 69 -18.81 -0.69 -9.31
CA HIS A 69 -17.78 0.31 -9.07
C HIS A 69 -16.53 -0.29 -8.42
N ILE A 70 -15.88 -1.22 -9.12
CA ILE A 70 -14.64 -1.88 -8.68
C ILE A 70 -13.72 -2.19 -9.87
N GLY A 71 -12.42 -1.97 -9.70
CA GLY A 71 -11.37 -2.30 -10.66
C GLY A 71 -11.39 -1.50 -11.96
N ALA A 72 -10.47 -1.82 -12.87
CA ALA A 72 -10.22 -1.06 -14.10
C ALA A 72 -11.42 -0.95 -15.07
N GLN A 73 -12.42 -1.83 -14.93
CA GLN A 73 -13.62 -1.82 -15.78
C GLN A 73 -14.81 -1.08 -15.15
N ALA A 74 -14.60 -0.45 -14.00
CA ALA A 74 -15.64 0.32 -13.34
C ALA A 74 -16.16 1.46 -14.24
N PRO A 75 -17.48 1.68 -14.34
CA PRO A 75 -18.04 2.76 -15.14
C PRO A 75 -17.43 4.10 -14.74
N GLN A 76 -16.96 4.84 -15.75
CA GLN A 76 -16.29 6.14 -15.56
C GLN A 76 -14.98 6.07 -14.74
N GLY A 77 -14.37 4.88 -14.62
CA GLY A 77 -13.16 4.67 -13.82
C GLY A 77 -13.38 4.82 -12.31
N LEU A 78 -14.63 4.80 -11.83
CA LEU A 78 -14.95 5.04 -10.43
C LEU A 78 -14.86 3.75 -9.62
N ASP A 79 -13.76 3.58 -8.89
CA ASP A 79 -13.55 2.49 -7.94
C ASP A 79 -13.90 2.94 -6.50
N LEU A 80 -14.90 2.29 -5.91
CA LEU A 80 -15.41 2.52 -4.56
C LEU A 80 -15.09 1.36 -3.60
N SER A 81 -14.16 0.48 -3.98
CA SER A 81 -13.65 -0.57 -3.09
C SER A 81 -12.97 0.04 -1.87
N GLU A 82 -13.01 -0.72 -0.78
CA GLU A 82 -12.32 -0.37 0.47
C GLU A 82 -10.83 -0.09 0.19
N GLY A 83 -10.29 0.95 0.82
CA GLY A 83 -8.92 1.43 0.58
C GLY A 83 -8.77 2.41 -0.59
N ASN A 84 -9.62 2.30 -1.63
CA ASN A 84 -9.55 3.16 -2.83
C ASN A 84 -10.56 4.30 -2.80
N ALA A 85 -11.75 4.07 -2.23
CA ALA A 85 -12.90 4.96 -2.40
C ALA A 85 -12.65 6.42 -2.00
N TYR A 86 -12.01 6.68 -0.84
CA TYR A 86 -11.82 8.05 -0.34
C TYR A 86 -11.00 8.92 -1.30
N GLY A 87 -9.82 8.44 -1.68
CA GLY A 87 -8.90 9.14 -2.58
C GLY A 87 -9.48 9.31 -3.98
N ASN A 88 -10.35 8.39 -4.42
CA ASN A 88 -10.97 8.45 -5.73
C ASN A 88 -12.15 9.43 -5.83
N ILE A 89 -12.73 9.89 -4.72
CA ILE A 89 -13.97 10.68 -4.75
C ILE A 89 -13.85 12.08 -4.13
N VAL A 90 -13.02 12.26 -3.11
CA VAL A 90 -12.97 13.54 -2.38
C VAL A 90 -12.10 14.54 -3.11
N GLY A 91 -12.69 15.66 -3.55
CA GLY A 91 -12.00 16.70 -4.33
C GLY A 91 -11.65 16.29 -5.77
N VAL A 92 -12.13 15.14 -6.23
CA VAL A 92 -11.89 14.62 -7.58
C VAL A 92 -13.00 15.05 -8.53
N ALA A 93 -12.66 15.59 -9.70
CA ALA A 93 -13.63 16.01 -10.70
C ALA A 93 -14.43 14.82 -11.27
N SER A 94 -15.74 15.00 -11.49
CA SER A 94 -16.58 13.97 -12.12
C SER A 94 -16.29 13.87 -13.62
N ASN A 95 -16.02 12.65 -14.11
CA ASN A 95 -15.87 12.37 -15.55
C ASN A 95 -17.15 12.65 -16.35
N GLN A 96 -18.34 12.51 -15.74
CA GLN A 96 -19.60 12.79 -16.41
C GLN A 96 -19.94 14.29 -16.43
N GLN A 97 -19.53 15.02 -15.38
CA GLN A 97 -19.81 16.45 -15.23
C GLN A 97 -18.61 17.17 -14.61
N PRO A 98 -17.58 17.51 -15.41
CA PRO A 98 -16.29 18.02 -14.90
C PRO A 98 -16.34 19.36 -14.16
N THR A 99 -17.48 20.06 -14.15
CA THR A 99 -17.67 21.27 -13.36
C THR A 99 -18.07 20.99 -11.90
N LEU A 100 -18.27 19.72 -11.54
CA LEU A 100 -18.57 19.27 -10.18
C LEU A 100 -17.54 18.22 -9.77
N ASN A 101 -17.20 18.21 -8.48
CA ASN A 101 -16.45 17.11 -7.89
C ASN A 101 -17.38 15.94 -7.58
N LEU A 102 -16.85 14.72 -7.55
CA LEU A 102 -17.56 13.53 -7.10
C LEU A 102 -18.06 13.75 -5.67
N ILE A 103 -17.18 14.22 -4.78
CA ILE A 103 -17.50 14.80 -3.48
C ILE A 103 -16.78 16.15 -3.35
N GLU A 104 -17.55 17.22 -3.13
CA GLU A 104 -17.05 18.55 -2.76
C GLU A 104 -17.16 18.71 -1.23
N PRO A 105 -16.03 18.73 -0.49
CA PRO A 105 -16.04 18.89 0.97
C PRO A 105 -16.85 20.09 1.44
N GLY A 106 -17.80 19.86 2.36
CA GLY A 106 -18.65 20.90 2.95
C GLY A 106 -19.85 21.31 2.10
N GLU A 107 -19.95 20.85 0.85
CA GLU A 107 -20.95 21.33 -0.11
C GLU A 107 -21.67 20.15 -0.82
N PRO A 108 -22.66 19.51 -0.16
CA PRO A 108 -23.38 18.37 -0.73
C PRO A 108 -24.09 18.67 -2.05
N GLU A 109 -24.56 19.91 -2.24
CA GLU A 109 -25.25 20.33 -3.46
C GLU A 109 -24.30 20.45 -4.67
N PHE A 110 -22.99 20.58 -4.42
CA PHE A 110 -21.94 20.58 -5.44
C PHE A 110 -21.23 19.22 -5.57
N SER A 111 -21.68 18.21 -4.81
CA SER A 111 -21.14 16.84 -4.85
C SER A 111 -21.93 15.97 -5.83
N TYR A 112 -21.31 15.61 -6.96
CA TYR A 112 -21.99 14.86 -8.02
C TYR A 112 -22.44 13.46 -7.56
N LEU A 113 -21.71 12.77 -6.68
CA LEU A 113 -22.15 11.49 -6.12
C LEU A 113 -23.44 11.62 -5.30
N VAL A 114 -23.61 12.70 -4.54
CA VAL A 114 -24.84 12.99 -3.78
C VAL A 114 -26.03 13.14 -4.75
N LYS A 115 -25.84 13.86 -5.86
CA LYS A 115 -26.85 13.99 -6.92
C LYS A 115 -27.20 12.64 -7.54
N LYS A 116 -26.20 11.79 -7.81
CA LYS A 116 -26.40 10.45 -8.38
C LYS A 116 -27.22 9.55 -7.47
N ILE A 117 -27.01 9.57 -6.15
CA ILE A 117 -27.74 8.73 -5.20
C ILE A 117 -29.15 9.26 -4.88
N ARG A 118 -29.36 10.58 -4.94
CA ARG A 118 -30.70 11.21 -4.82
C ARG A 118 -31.56 11.07 -6.07
N GLY A 119 -30.94 10.97 -7.24
CA GLY A 119 -31.65 10.91 -8.52
C GLY A 119 -32.09 12.27 -9.04
N ASP A 120 -31.29 13.32 -8.82
CA ASP A 120 -31.60 14.69 -9.24
C ASP A 120 -31.81 14.80 -10.76
N GLU A 121 -32.60 15.78 -11.20
CA GLU A 121 -32.95 15.96 -12.62
C GLU A 121 -31.76 16.31 -13.52
N ASP A 122 -30.68 16.85 -12.96
CA ASP A 122 -29.50 17.32 -13.69
C ASP A 122 -28.39 16.26 -13.86
N ILE A 123 -28.63 15.01 -13.45
CA ILE A 123 -27.63 13.94 -13.58
C ILE A 123 -27.56 13.36 -15.01
N SER A 124 -26.38 12.89 -15.39
CA SER A 124 -26.22 12.07 -16.59
C SER A 124 -26.52 10.60 -16.30
N GLY A 125 -27.42 10.00 -17.09
CA GLY A 125 -27.85 8.60 -16.94
C GLY A 125 -28.96 8.41 -15.91
N GLY A 126 -28.96 7.29 -15.18
CA GLY A 126 -29.95 7.01 -14.13
C GLY A 126 -29.44 7.26 -12.70
N GLN A 127 -30.38 7.29 -11.75
CA GLN A 127 -30.09 7.29 -10.31
C GLN A 127 -29.28 6.05 -9.92
N MET A 128 -28.34 6.20 -9.00
CA MET A 128 -27.55 5.10 -8.44
C MET A 128 -28.07 4.68 -7.06
N PRO A 129 -28.05 3.39 -6.71
CA PRO A 129 -27.66 2.24 -7.55
C PRO A 129 -28.59 2.02 -8.76
N LEU A 130 -28.01 1.77 -9.94
CA LEU A 130 -28.75 1.75 -11.23
C LEU A 130 -29.82 0.65 -11.30
N SER A 131 -29.61 -0.44 -10.57
CA SER A 131 -30.50 -1.61 -10.52
C SER A 131 -31.63 -1.48 -9.49
N GLY A 132 -31.90 -0.26 -8.99
CA GLY A 132 -33.04 -0.04 -8.09
C GLY A 132 -34.39 -0.33 -8.76
N PRO A 133 -35.44 -0.65 -7.96
CA PRO A 133 -35.42 -0.77 -6.50
C PRO A 133 -34.79 -2.08 -5.95
N PRO A 134 -34.23 -2.05 -4.72
CA PRO A 134 -34.19 -0.89 -3.82
C PRO A 134 -33.01 0.05 -4.12
N PHE A 135 -33.30 1.35 -4.21
CA PHE A 135 -32.29 2.41 -4.11
C PHE A 135 -31.81 2.53 -2.65
N LEU A 136 -30.84 3.40 -2.38
CA LEU A 136 -30.53 3.80 -1.01
C LEU A 136 -31.75 4.47 -0.38
N ASP A 137 -31.98 4.19 0.91
CA ASP A 137 -33.02 4.90 1.65
C ASP A 137 -32.55 6.29 2.10
N ASP A 138 -33.50 7.11 2.55
CA ASP A 138 -33.23 8.49 2.98
C ASP A 138 -32.18 8.56 4.10
N SER A 139 -32.08 7.54 4.97
CA SER A 139 -31.11 7.53 6.07
C SER A 139 -29.69 7.26 5.57
N GLN A 140 -29.53 6.35 4.60
CA GLN A 140 -28.25 6.08 3.95
C GLN A 140 -27.78 7.27 3.11
N ILE A 141 -28.71 7.92 2.40
CA ILE A 141 -28.40 9.15 1.65
C ILE A 141 -28.01 10.27 2.62
N GLN A 142 -28.72 10.41 3.74
CA GLN A 142 -28.41 11.41 4.77
C GLN A 142 -27.04 11.17 5.39
N LEU A 143 -26.63 9.91 5.59
CA LEU A 143 -25.30 9.55 6.07
C LEU A 143 -24.19 10.15 5.21
N VAL A 144 -24.31 10.00 3.89
CA VAL A 144 -23.36 10.59 2.92
C VAL A 144 -23.41 12.11 2.98
N ILE A 145 -24.61 12.71 3.04
CA ILE A 145 -24.77 14.16 3.13
C ILE A 145 -24.11 14.73 4.38
N ASP A 146 -24.31 14.11 5.54
CA ASP A 146 -23.75 14.54 6.82
C ASP A 146 -22.23 14.46 6.79
N TRP A 147 -21.67 13.39 6.23
CA TRP A 147 -20.23 13.27 6.03
C TRP A 147 -19.67 14.36 5.12
N VAL A 148 -20.37 14.68 4.02
CA VAL A 148 -19.97 15.79 3.16
C VAL A 148 -20.06 17.13 3.89
N ASN A 149 -21.15 17.40 4.62
CA ASN A 149 -21.33 18.62 5.40
C ASN A 149 -20.22 18.82 6.45
N ASP A 150 -19.72 17.73 7.04
CA ASP A 150 -18.61 17.74 7.99
C ASP A 150 -17.24 17.97 7.33
N GLY A 151 -17.21 18.28 6.04
CA GLY A 151 -15.99 18.54 5.28
C GLY A 151 -15.38 17.26 4.69
N ALA A 152 -16.17 16.20 4.53
CA ALA A 152 -15.74 14.90 4.03
C ALA A 152 -14.45 14.39 4.72
N PRO A 153 -14.41 14.33 6.06
CA PRO A 153 -13.20 13.93 6.77
C PRO A 153 -12.74 12.52 6.35
N PRO A 154 -11.42 12.25 6.30
CA PRO A 154 -10.88 10.94 5.98
C PRO A 154 -11.39 9.87 6.95
N PRO A 155 -11.32 8.57 6.58
CA PRO A 155 -11.70 7.49 7.47
C PRO A 155 -11.02 7.65 8.83
N GLN A 156 -11.80 8.04 9.82
CA GLN A 156 -11.42 8.00 11.23
C GLN A 156 -12.16 6.80 11.81
N THR A 157 -11.50 5.65 11.97
CA THR A 157 -11.98 4.76 13.03
C THR A 157 -11.87 5.55 14.34
N ALA A 158 -12.77 5.34 15.31
CA ALA A 158 -12.49 5.77 16.69
C ALA A 158 -11.10 5.21 17.01
N THR A 159 -10.08 6.05 16.95
CA THR A 159 -8.70 5.61 17.13
C THR A 159 -8.63 5.25 18.59
N PRO A 160 -8.58 3.95 18.95
CA PRO A 160 -8.53 3.62 20.35
C PRO A 160 -7.21 4.19 20.88
N ALA A 161 -7.21 4.63 22.14
CA ALA A 161 -5.98 5.12 22.77
C ALA A 161 -4.85 4.06 22.68
N GLU A 162 -5.23 2.78 22.58
CA GLU A 162 -4.36 1.65 22.30
C GLU A 162 -5.05 0.65 21.34
N PHE A 163 -4.33 0.16 20.33
CA PHE A 163 -4.77 -0.94 19.46
C PHE A 163 -3.85 -2.16 19.64
N VAL A 164 -4.36 -3.23 20.23
CA VAL A 164 -3.61 -4.48 20.43
C VAL A 164 -4.01 -5.46 19.33
N ALA A 165 -3.12 -5.68 18.36
CA ALA A 165 -3.40 -6.57 17.25
C ALA A 165 -3.47 -8.04 17.68
N GLU A 166 -4.44 -8.74 17.11
CA GLU A 166 -4.66 -10.18 17.15
C GLU A 166 -4.49 -10.79 15.75
N LEU A 167 -4.38 -12.11 15.67
CA LEU A 167 -4.13 -12.81 14.40
C LEU A 167 -5.21 -12.53 13.33
N SER A 168 -6.46 -12.29 13.76
CA SER A 168 -7.58 -11.93 12.89
C SER A 168 -7.37 -10.62 12.13
N ASP A 169 -6.62 -9.67 12.70
CA ASP A 169 -6.40 -8.36 12.10
C ASP A 169 -5.51 -8.44 10.86
N PHE A 170 -4.75 -9.52 10.70
CA PHE A 170 -3.95 -9.80 9.51
C PHE A 170 -4.67 -10.69 8.49
N SER A 171 -5.77 -11.35 8.87
CA SER A 171 -6.37 -12.43 8.07
C SER A 171 -6.79 -12.04 6.64
N ALA A 172 -7.05 -10.75 6.41
CA ALA A 172 -7.46 -10.20 5.12
C ALA A 172 -6.36 -9.41 4.41
N TYR A 173 -5.08 -9.45 4.86
CA TYR A 173 -4.05 -8.58 4.30
C TYR A 173 -3.86 -8.76 2.78
N GLY A 174 -4.10 -9.97 2.26
CA GLY A 174 -3.98 -10.27 0.84
C GLY A 174 -5.02 -9.58 -0.05
N SER A 175 -6.05 -8.95 0.53
CA SER A 175 -7.02 -8.10 -0.17
C SER A 175 -6.85 -6.61 0.11
N TRP A 176 -5.83 -6.21 0.86
CA TRP A 176 -5.49 -4.81 1.09
C TRP A 176 -4.71 -4.24 -0.10
N SER A 177 -4.61 -2.92 -0.17
CA SER A 177 -3.79 -2.25 -1.18
C SER A 177 -2.33 -2.62 -1.01
N ALA A 178 -1.71 -3.12 -2.08
CA ALA A 178 -0.27 -3.23 -2.14
C ALA A 178 0.31 -1.84 -2.44
N ILE A 179 1.21 -1.36 -1.59
CA ILE A 179 1.82 -0.02 -1.69
C ILE A 179 3.27 -0.05 -2.16
N ASP A 180 3.89 -1.23 -2.19
CA ASP A 180 5.24 -1.44 -2.71
C ASP A 180 5.42 -2.89 -3.17
N TYR A 181 6.14 -3.07 -4.29
CA TYR A 181 6.55 -4.38 -4.78
C TYR A 181 7.93 -4.26 -5.41
N SER A 182 8.94 -4.84 -4.76
CA SER A 182 10.35 -4.63 -5.09
C SER A 182 11.14 -5.94 -5.10
N ILE A 183 12.19 -6.05 -5.92
CA ILE A 183 13.06 -7.24 -6.06
C ILE A 183 14.55 -6.89 -5.93
N GLY A 184 15.40 -7.81 -5.47
CA GLY A 184 16.82 -7.55 -5.24
C GLY A 184 17.14 -6.31 -4.40
N ALA A 185 18.33 -5.74 -4.62
CA ALA A 185 18.91 -4.62 -3.86
C ALA A 185 18.34 -3.25 -4.23
N THR A 186 17.01 -3.13 -4.16
CA THR A 186 16.24 -1.95 -4.56
C THR A 186 16.26 -0.81 -3.58
N ASN A 187 16.36 -1.13 -2.28
CA ASN A 187 16.39 -0.14 -1.23
C ASN A 187 17.70 -0.27 -0.45
N SER A 188 18.56 0.73 -0.63
CA SER A 188 19.89 0.76 0.01
C SER A 188 19.83 0.82 1.54
N ALA A 189 18.72 1.30 2.11
CA ALA A 189 18.49 1.35 3.55
C ALA A 189 18.31 -0.04 4.18
N LEU A 190 17.89 -1.04 3.40
CA LEU A 190 17.62 -2.38 3.92
C LEU A 190 18.88 -3.16 4.25
N GLY A 191 20.01 -2.89 3.59
CA GLY A 191 21.21 -3.71 3.70
C GLY A 191 20.86 -5.19 3.50
N GLY A 192 21.29 -6.08 4.41
CA GLY A 192 20.97 -7.50 4.37
C GLY A 192 19.60 -7.90 4.92
N ALA A 193 18.79 -6.97 5.42
CA ALA A 193 17.47 -7.27 5.97
C ALA A 193 16.47 -7.68 4.88
N HIS A 194 15.45 -8.46 5.24
CA HIS A 194 14.34 -8.84 4.34
C HIS A 194 14.77 -9.45 3.00
N GLN A 195 15.91 -10.16 3.00
CA GLN A 195 16.52 -10.73 1.78
C GLN A 195 16.80 -9.68 0.70
N ALA A 196 16.99 -8.41 1.07
CA ALA A 196 17.13 -7.33 0.10
C ALA A 196 18.38 -7.44 -0.78
N GLN A 197 19.42 -8.17 -0.39
CA GLN A 197 20.60 -8.40 -1.25
C GLN A 197 20.50 -9.64 -2.13
N ASP A 198 19.40 -10.39 -2.05
CA ASP A 198 19.19 -11.60 -2.83
C ASP A 198 18.21 -11.33 -3.97
N ASP A 199 18.72 -11.40 -5.20
CA ASP A 199 17.98 -11.19 -6.45
C ASP A 199 16.86 -12.22 -6.68
N ASN A 200 16.80 -13.30 -5.88
CA ASN A 200 15.73 -14.30 -5.95
C ASN A 200 14.50 -13.93 -5.12
N TYR A 201 14.61 -12.97 -4.20
CA TYR A 201 13.52 -12.62 -3.29
C TYR A 201 12.92 -11.28 -3.67
N SER A 202 11.60 -11.27 -3.77
CA SER A 202 10.75 -10.09 -3.85
C SER A 202 10.21 -9.73 -2.46
N ARG A 203 9.94 -8.44 -2.26
CA ARG A 203 9.20 -7.91 -1.11
C ARG A 203 7.94 -7.24 -1.60
N ARG A 204 6.83 -7.50 -0.93
CA ARG A 204 5.57 -6.82 -1.18
C ARG A 204 5.02 -6.27 0.11
N VAL A 205 4.59 -5.01 0.11
CA VAL A 205 4.05 -4.33 1.27
C VAL A 205 2.58 -4.01 1.04
N TYR A 206 1.76 -4.40 2.00
CA TYR A 206 0.34 -4.13 2.05
C TYR A 206 0.04 -3.18 3.20
N ALA A 207 -0.90 -2.28 3.00
CA ALA A 207 -1.35 -1.34 4.02
C ALA A 207 -2.87 -1.41 4.17
N ASN A 208 -3.36 -1.49 5.40
CA ASN A 208 -4.80 -1.43 5.64
C ASN A 208 -5.34 -0.01 5.35
N ALA A 209 -6.66 0.10 5.17
CA ALA A 209 -7.31 1.36 4.83
C ALA A 209 -6.95 2.51 5.78
N LEU A 210 -6.73 2.22 7.05
CA LEU A 210 -6.37 3.22 8.05
C LEU A 210 -4.93 3.73 7.87
N ALA A 211 -3.96 2.86 7.56
CA ALA A 211 -2.59 3.26 7.26
C ALA A 211 -2.50 4.18 6.03
N LEU A 212 -3.39 4.01 5.05
CA LEU A 212 -3.46 4.85 3.84
C LEU A 212 -3.96 6.29 4.09
N THR A 213 -4.51 6.58 5.27
CA THR A 213 -4.99 7.94 5.61
C THR A 213 -3.91 8.87 6.17
N ALA A 214 -2.72 8.33 6.47
CA ALA A 214 -1.68 9.07 7.16
C ALA A 214 -1.09 10.18 6.27
N THR A 215 -0.81 11.32 6.89
CA THR A 215 -0.15 12.48 6.27
C THR A 215 1.15 12.83 6.97
N ASP A 216 1.13 12.91 8.30
CA ASP A 216 2.33 13.19 9.13
C ASP A 216 2.68 12.06 10.12
N SER A 217 1.66 11.35 10.62
CA SER A 217 1.82 10.24 11.58
C SER A 217 0.72 9.22 11.39
N TYR A 218 1.01 7.96 11.68
CA TYR A 218 0.03 6.90 11.53
C TYR A 218 -0.93 6.85 12.74
N PRO A 219 -2.24 6.67 12.52
CA PRO A 219 -3.20 6.46 13.61
C PRO A 219 -3.04 5.06 14.22
N ASN A 220 -3.45 4.89 15.49
CA ASN A 220 -3.45 3.57 16.12
C ASN A 220 -4.39 2.63 15.37
N GLY A 221 -3.92 1.40 15.10
CA GLY A 221 -4.57 0.44 14.23
C GLY A 221 -4.12 0.52 12.77
N ALA A 222 -3.22 1.43 12.40
CA ALA A 222 -2.52 1.35 11.11
C ALA A 222 -1.67 0.07 11.08
N ILE A 223 -1.84 -0.73 10.02
CA ILE A 223 -1.14 -2.01 9.85
C ILE A 223 -0.45 -2.03 8.49
N PHE A 224 0.82 -2.41 8.51
CA PHE A 224 1.56 -2.83 7.33
C PHE A 224 1.92 -4.30 7.43
N VAL A 225 1.69 -5.05 6.35
CA VAL A 225 2.14 -6.44 6.22
C VAL A 225 3.13 -6.52 5.08
N LYS A 226 4.30 -7.12 5.33
CA LYS A 226 5.36 -7.34 4.37
C LYS A 226 5.54 -8.82 4.11
N GLU A 227 5.38 -9.21 2.86
CA GLU A 227 5.72 -10.53 2.37
C GLU A 227 7.14 -10.51 1.78
N VAL A 228 7.95 -11.51 2.09
CA VAL A 228 9.26 -11.75 1.48
C VAL A 228 9.21 -13.12 0.82
N THR A 229 9.12 -13.13 -0.51
CA THR A 229 8.86 -14.36 -1.26
C THR A 229 9.78 -14.54 -2.45
N SER A 230 10.09 -15.80 -2.74
CA SER A 230 10.76 -16.22 -3.96
C SER A 230 9.84 -17.16 -4.74
N TRP A 231 10.30 -17.58 -5.91
CA TRP A 231 9.64 -18.60 -6.71
C TRP A 231 10.59 -19.77 -6.94
N GLN A 232 10.23 -20.93 -6.43
CA GLN A 232 11.00 -22.16 -6.62
C GLN A 232 10.09 -23.21 -7.25
N ASN A 233 10.59 -23.90 -8.27
CA ASN A 233 9.86 -24.99 -8.94
C ASN A 233 8.45 -24.60 -9.47
N GLY A 234 8.26 -23.31 -9.79
CA GLY A 234 6.98 -22.77 -10.25
C GLY A 234 5.95 -22.54 -9.15
N GLU A 235 6.36 -22.56 -7.88
CA GLU A 235 5.53 -22.25 -6.73
C GLU A 235 6.11 -21.07 -5.97
N ARG A 236 5.21 -20.22 -5.46
CA ARG A 236 5.56 -19.09 -4.62
C ARG A 236 5.92 -19.61 -3.24
N GLU A 237 7.10 -19.26 -2.75
CA GLU A 237 7.62 -19.68 -1.45
C GLU A 237 7.99 -18.49 -0.59
N PHE A 238 7.55 -18.50 0.67
CA PHE A 238 7.97 -17.52 1.67
C PHE A 238 9.40 -17.79 2.12
N SER A 239 10.16 -16.73 2.39
CA SER A 239 11.47 -16.86 3.03
C SER A 239 11.33 -17.59 4.36
N ALA A 240 12.27 -18.49 4.65
CA ALA A 240 12.24 -19.29 5.88
C ALA A 240 12.38 -18.43 7.16
N ALA A 241 12.99 -17.26 7.05
CA ALA A 241 13.10 -16.28 8.14
C ALA A 241 12.51 -14.95 7.69
N GLY A 242 11.57 -14.39 8.48
CA GLY A 242 10.91 -13.13 8.13
C GLY A 242 10.13 -13.17 6.82
N GLY A 243 9.58 -14.33 6.47
CA GLY A 243 8.76 -14.50 5.26
C GLY A 243 7.50 -13.65 5.30
N LEU A 244 6.81 -13.59 6.45
CA LEU A 244 5.66 -12.72 6.65
C LEU A 244 5.88 -11.89 7.93
N LEU A 245 6.03 -10.59 7.74
CA LEU A 245 6.28 -9.63 8.82
C LEU A 245 5.15 -8.62 8.85
N ALA A 246 4.87 -8.03 10.01
CA ALA A 246 3.95 -6.91 10.10
C ALA A 246 4.42 -5.88 11.12
N MET A 247 3.93 -4.65 10.97
CA MET A 247 4.07 -3.60 11.97
C MET A 247 2.71 -2.95 12.19
N VAL A 248 2.40 -2.71 13.46
CA VAL A 248 1.11 -2.15 13.89
C VAL A 248 1.36 -0.93 14.75
N LYS A 249 0.66 0.16 14.43
CA LYS A 249 0.65 1.35 15.27
C LYS A 249 -0.25 1.06 16.47
N ARG A 250 0.35 0.80 17.62
CA ARG A 250 -0.39 0.42 18.82
C ARG A 250 -0.84 1.63 19.64
N GLY A 251 0.02 2.62 19.81
CA GLY A 251 -0.26 3.80 20.63
C GLY A 251 -0.12 3.57 22.14
N SER A 252 -0.80 4.40 22.93
CA SER A 252 -0.61 4.50 24.39
C SER A 252 0.88 4.74 24.75
N ASP A 253 1.32 4.26 25.92
CA ASP A 253 2.72 4.28 26.36
C ASP A 253 3.53 3.07 25.82
N PHE A 254 3.00 2.31 24.85
CA PHE A 254 3.75 1.23 24.23
C PHE A 254 4.91 1.80 23.41
N ASN A 255 6.09 1.16 23.47
CA ASN A 255 7.29 1.51 22.69
C ASN A 255 7.50 3.03 22.44
N PRO A 256 7.58 3.86 23.51
CA PRO A 256 7.51 5.32 23.38
C PRO A 256 8.75 5.92 22.68
N GLY A 257 9.87 5.19 22.68
CA GLY A 257 11.08 5.57 21.94
C GLY A 257 10.99 5.33 20.44
N ASN A 258 9.97 4.58 19.96
CA ASN A 258 9.81 4.22 18.56
C ASN A 258 8.37 4.44 18.08
N GLY A 259 7.78 5.56 18.50
CA GLY A 259 6.47 6.00 18.00
C GLY A 259 5.29 5.09 18.34
N GLY A 260 5.41 4.14 19.28
CA GLY A 260 4.33 3.22 19.60
C GLY A 260 4.08 2.12 18.56
N TRP A 261 5.10 1.79 17.76
CA TRP A 261 5.07 0.65 16.85
C TRP A 261 5.32 -0.67 17.57
N GLU A 262 4.48 -1.68 17.27
CA GLU A 262 4.69 -3.08 17.62
C GLU A 262 5.05 -3.88 16.36
N TRP A 263 6.06 -4.74 16.48
CA TRP A 263 6.57 -5.57 15.39
C TRP A 263 6.06 -6.99 15.51
N PHE A 264 5.79 -7.64 14.37
CA PHE A 264 5.25 -8.99 14.30
C PHE A 264 6.00 -9.83 13.27
N GLU A 265 6.23 -11.09 13.61
CA GLU A 265 6.53 -12.17 12.68
C GLU A 265 5.36 -13.15 12.71
N LEU A 266 4.85 -13.49 11.53
CA LEU A 266 3.66 -14.30 11.35
C LEU A 266 4.02 -15.59 10.62
N ASN A 267 3.36 -16.70 10.96
CA ASN A 267 3.38 -17.84 10.07
C ASN A 267 2.73 -17.46 8.72
N PRO A 268 3.31 -17.83 7.56
CA PRO A 268 2.74 -17.45 6.26
C PRO A 268 1.32 -17.97 5.99
N ASP A 269 0.91 -19.06 6.64
CA ASP A 269 -0.46 -19.59 6.58
C ASP A 269 -1.41 -18.92 7.57
N LEU A 270 -0.94 -17.89 8.29
CA LEU A 270 -1.65 -17.16 9.33
C LEU A 270 -2.23 -18.06 10.43
N SER A 271 -1.55 -19.16 10.74
CA SER A 271 -1.94 -20.05 11.84
C SER A 271 -1.55 -19.53 13.22
N GLU A 272 -0.51 -18.69 13.31
CA GLU A 272 0.06 -18.21 14.56
C GLU A 272 0.88 -16.92 14.37
N ILE A 273 0.89 -16.08 15.42
CA ILE A 273 1.88 -15.00 15.60
C ILE A 273 3.13 -15.63 16.22
N VAL A 274 4.18 -15.85 15.42
CA VAL A 274 5.39 -16.54 15.88
C VAL A 274 6.34 -15.62 16.66
N GLY A 275 6.26 -14.31 16.42
CA GLY A 275 7.00 -13.30 17.15
C GLY A 275 6.20 -12.01 17.27
N ARG A 276 6.25 -11.36 18.43
CA ARG A 276 5.67 -10.02 18.62
C ARG A 276 6.38 -9.20 19.69
N GLY A 277 6.32 -7.88 19.56
CA GLY A 277 6.67 -6.94 20.62
C GLY A 277 7.62 -5.84 20.20
N ALA A 278 7.92 -4.92 21.12
CA ALA A 278 8.79 -3.78 20.86
C ALA A 278 10.25 -4.20 20.56
N ASN A 279 10.75 -5.24 21.22
CA ASN A 279 12.14 -5.68 21.11
C ASN A 279 12.31 -6.90 20.18
N LEU A 280 11.40 -7.09 19.21
CA LEU A 280 11.50 -8.20 18.25
C LEU A 280 12.87 -8.17 17.56
N MET A 281 13.47 -9.35 17.33
CA MET A 281 14.82 -9.50 16.78
C MET A 281 15.91 -8.76 17.57
N ASP A 282 15.90 -8.87 18.91
CA ASP A 282 16.85 -8.21 19.81
C ASP A 282 16.94 -6.69 19.56
N ASP A 283 15.79 -6.04 19.39
CA ASP A 283 15.66 -4.60 19.09
C ASP A 283 16.10 -4.18 17.68
N GLY A 284 16.35 -5.14 16.79
CA GLY A 284 16.75 -4.91 15.40
C GLY A 284 15.71 -4.12 14.60
N CYS A 285 14.42 -4.37 14.82
CA CYS A 285 13.33 -3.64 14.14
C CYS A 285 13.34 -2.16 14.50
N ASN A 286 13.35 -1.81 15.78
CA ASN A 286 13.42 -0.40 16.24
C ASN A 286 14.67 0.29 15.71
N THR A 287 15.83 -0.35 15.85
CA THR A 287 17.11 0.20 15.41
C THR A 287 17.06 0.58 13.92
N CYS A 288 16.56 -0.31 13.07
CA CYS A 288 16.49 -0.07 11.64
C CYS A 288 15.40 0.94 11.27
N HIS A 289 14.17 0.75 11.76
CA HIS A 289 13.03 1.58 11.39
C HIS A 289 13.13 3.02 11.93
N SER A 290 13.93 3.27 12.97
CA SER A 290 14.26 4.64 13.41
C SER A 290 14.97 5.48 12.35
N LEU A 291 15.51 4.85 11.30
CA LEU A 291 16.27 5.48 10.22
C LEU A 291 15.41 5.84 9.01
N ALA A 292 14.12 5.48 8.99
CA ALA A 292 13.23 5.63 7.83
C ALA A 292 13.27 7.03 7.19
N ASP A 293 13.10 8.08 7.99
CA ASP A 293 13.19 9.48 7.54
C ASP A 293 14.58 9.80 6.98
N SER A 294 15.62 9.50 7.75
CA SER A 294 17.00 9.84 7.38
C SER A 294 17.57 9.08 6.18
N GLN A 295 17.02 7.91 5.83
CA GLN A 295 17.60 7.02 4.81
C GLN A 295 16.75 6.86 3.55
N SER A 296 15.43 7.00 3.63
CA SER A 296 14.57 6.89 2.44
C SER A 296 13.58 8.04 2.28
N GLY A 297 13.59 9.03 3.16
CA GLY A 297 12.59 10.12 3.14
C GLY A 297 11.22 9.71 3.68
N GLY A 298 11.10 8.50 4.24
CA GLY A 298 9.88 8.03 4.89
C GLY A 298 9.58 8.77 6.19
N GLY A 299 8.59 8.31 6.94
CA GLY A 299 8.12 9.01 8.14
C GLY A 299 7.57 8.06 9.20
N ASP A 300 7.61 8.50 10.46
CA ASP A 300 7.04 7.75 11.60
C ASP A 300 7.41 6.25 11.57
N TYR A 301 8.70 5.96 11.43
CA TYR A 301 9.27 4.60 11.41
C TYR A 301 8.85 3.71 10.23
N VAL A 302 8.18 4.28 9.23
CA VAL A 302 7.79 3.61 7.99
C VAL A 302 8.67 4.17 6.87
N PHE A 303 9.42 3.30 6.18
CA PHE A 303 10.21 3.69 5.02
C PHE A 303 9.29 4.19 3.88
N GLU A 304 9.79 5.05 3.02
CA GLU A 304 9.06 5.52 1.83
C GLU A 304 8.53 4.38 0.95
N HIS A 305 7.29 4.54 0.46
CA HIS A 305 6.63 3.66 -0.50
C HIS A 305 5.83 4.51 -1.52
N PRO A 306 5.78 4.12 -2.81
CA PRO A 306 6.53 3.02 -3.40
C PRO A 306 8.03 3.32 -3.41
N SER A 307 8.85 2.26 -3.41
CA SER A 307 10.30 2.42 -3.50
C SER A 307 10.70 3.04 -4.86
N GLU A 308 11.85 3.73 -4.89
CA GLU A 308 12.51 4.13 -6.14
C GLU A 308 13.87 3.44 -6.27
N TYR A 309 14.19 2.93 -7.46
CA TYR A 309 15.47 2.34 -7.79
C TYR A 309 16.08 2.98 -9.04
N GLN A 310 17.04 3.87 -8.81
CA GLN A 310 17.81 4.52 -9.86
C GLN A 310 19.06 3.70 -10.18
N ALA A 311 19.07 3.04 -11.34
CA ALA A 311 20.22 2.26 -11.78
C ALA A 311 21.42 3.13 -12.19
N ASP A 312 22.63 2.60 -12.00
CA ASP A 312 23.91 3.19 -12.46
C ASP A 312 24.77 2.17 -13.23
N ASN A 313 25.98 2.58 -13.67
CA ASN A 313 26.89 1.73 -14.44
C ASN A 313 27.21 0.37 -13.76
N SER A 314 27.27 0.34 -12.43
CA SER A 314 27.60 -0.87 -11.69
C SER A 314 26.49 -1.92 -11.78
N ASP A 315 25.25 -1.51 -12.03
CA ASP A 315 24.12 -2.43 -12.17
C ASP A 315 24.17 -3.26 -13.44
N PHE A 316 24.96 -2.88 -14.44
CA PHE A 316 25.11 -3.58 -15.72
C PHE A 316 26.46 -4.27 -15.88
N ALA A 317 27.43 -4.00 -15.00
CA ALA A 317 28.84 -4.35 -15.20
C ALA A 317 29.10 -5.85 -15.43
N ASP A 318 28.23 -6.73 -14.93
CA ASP A 318 28.38 -8.19 -15.01
C ASP A 318 27.19 -8.90 -15.68
N PHE A 319 26.40 -8.20 -16.50
CA PHE A 319 25.11 -8.72 -17.01
C PHE A 319 25.19 -10.08 -17.73
N ARG A 320 26.34 -10.39 -18.34
CA ARG A 320 26.58 -11.67 -19.02
C ARG A 320 26.71 -12.86 -18.06
N SER A 321 26.80 -12.61 -16.75
CA SER A 321 26.75 -13.64 -15.71
C SER A 321 25.33 -13.95 -15.25
N TRP A 322 24.35 -13.12 -15.62
CA TRP A 322 22.95 -13.29 -15.23
C TRP A 322 22.27 -14.42 -16.02
N SER A 323 21.00 -14.65 -15.73
CA SER A 323 20.20 -15.65 -16.45
C SER A 323 19.91 -15.16 -17.87
N GLN A 324 20.45 -15.87 -18.87
CA GLN A 324 20.06 -15.68 -20.27
C GLN A 324 18.68 -16.30 -20.50
N ILE A 325 17.67 -15.46 -20.70
CA ILE A 325 16.26 -15.87 -20.86
C ILE A 325 15.83 -16.02 -22.33
N GLU A 326 16.61 -15.51 -23.28
CA GLU A 326 16.40 -15.74 -24.71
C GLU A 326 17.71 -15.67 -25.48
N GLU A 327 17.86 -16.50 -26.51
CA GLU A 327 18.82 -16.30 -27.60
C GLU A 327 18.15 -16.64 -28.92
N ARG A 328 18.20 -15.73 -29.89
CA ARG A 328 17.57 -15.95 -31.18
C ARG A 328 18.29 -15.29 -32.34
N SER A 329 18.39 -16.00 -33.45
CA SER A 329 18.96 -15.54 -34.72
C SER A 329 17.90 -15.24 -35.80
N ASP A 330 16.63 -15.58 -35.56
CA ASP A 330 15.55 -15.41 -36.52
C ASP A 330 14.98 -13.98 -36.55
N GLN A 331 14.37 -13.61 -37.68
CA GLN A 331 13.58 -12.39 -37.80
C GLN A 331 12.28 -12.55 -37.02
N ASN A 332 12.20 -11.93 -35.83
CA ASN A 332 10.97 -11.92 -35.06
C ASN A 332 9.96 -10.96 -35.74
N PRO A 333 8.78 -11.43 -36.17
CA PRO A 333 7.79 -10.59 -36.85
C PRO A 333 7.21 -9.47 -35.97
N LEU A 334 7.41 -9.52 -34.65
CA LEU A 334 7.02 -8.47 -33.71
C LEU A 334 8.10 -7.38 -33.56
N LEU A 335 9.35 -7.68 -33.91
CA LEU A 335 10.38 -6.65 -34.01
C LEU A 335 10.15 -5.93 -35.35
N GLY A 336 9.54 -4.75 -35.28
CA GLY A 336 9.48 -3.87 -36.45
C GLY A 336 10.88 -3.71 -37.06
N GLY A 337 10.96 -3.58 -38.38
CA GLY A 337 12.19 -3.88 -39.11
C GLY A 337 13.49 -3.16 -38.70
N MET A 338 13.38 -1.98 -38.08
CA MET A 338 14.55 -1.19 -37.66
C MET A 338 15.00 -1.40 -36.22
N ALA A 339 14.21 -2.04 -35.34
CA ALA A 339 14.55 -2.17 -33.94
C ALA A 339 15.49 -3.37 -33.71
N HIS A 340 16.59 -3.16 -32.98
CA HIS A 340 17.47 -4.23 -32.49
C HIS A 340 18.03 -5.19 -33.54
N GLY A 341 18.29 -4.68 -34.75
CA GLY A 341 18.74 -5.51 -35.87
C GLY A 341 17.69 -6.54 -36.35
N GLY A 342 16.40 -6.28 -36.12
CA GLY A 342 15.28 -7.17 -36.50
C GLY A 342 15.25 -7.54 -37.99
N ASP A 343 15.57 -6.60 -38.89
CA ASP A 343 15.65 -6.86 -40.33
C ASP A 343 16.97 -7.50 -40.79
N ASN A 344 18.00 -7.55 -39.93
CA ASN A 344 19.29 -8.11 -40.32
C ASN A 344 19.32 -9.64 -40.05
N PRO A 345 19.40 -10.48 -41.10
CA PRO A 345 19.41 -11.94 -40.94
C PRO A 345 20.66 -12.49 -40.23
N ASP A 346 21.73 -11.71 -40.15
CA ASP A 346 22.99 -12.09 -39.49
C ASP A 346 23.05 -11.63 -38.03
N SER A 347 22.01 -10.94 -37.55
CA SER A 347 21.94 -10.56 -36.14
C SER A 347 21.66 -11.77 -35.26
N THR A 348 22.24 -11.78 -34.06
CA THR A 348 21.87 -12.66 -32.94
C THR A 348 21.53 -11.77 -31.76
N ARG A 349 20.38 -11.99 -31.12
CA ARG A 349 19.96 -11.24 -29.93
C ARG A 349 19.94 -12.15 -28.73
N ARG A 350 20.52 -11.67 -27.63
CA ARG A 350 20.48 -12.35 -26.33
C ARG A 350 19.88 -11.42 -25.31
N ILE A 351 19.03 -11.98 -24.44
CA ILE A 351 18.36 -11.22 -23.39
C ILE A 351 18.69 -11.86 -22.05
N PHE A 352 19.14 -11.03 -21.14
CA PHE A 352 19.58 -11.38 -19.80
C PHE A 352 18.66 -10.71 -18.79
N LYS A 353 18.26 -11.44 -17.75
CA LYS A 353 17.42 -10.95 -16.65
C LYS A 353 18.16 -11.17 -15.35
N LYS A 354 18.42 -10.09 -14.61
CA LYS A 354 19.17 -10.14 -13.35
C LYS A 354 18.39 -10.91 -12.29
N GLN A 355 17.17 -10.45 -12.01
CA GLN A 355 16.26 -11.12 -11.09
C GLN A 355 15.38 -12.11 -11.84
N LEU A 356 15.90 -13.33 -12.07
CA LEU A 356 15.18 -14.39 -12.80
C LEU A 356 13.76 -14.59 -12.28
N TYR A 357 13.59 -14.50 -10.95
CA TYR A 357 12.31 -14.69 -10.27
C TYR A 357 11.44 -13.43 -10.11
N ALA A 358 11.78 -12.33 -10.79
CA ALA A 358 10.89 -11.19 -10.92
C ALA A 358 9.64 -11.60 -11.71
N ASN A 359 8.54 -11.83 -10.99
CA ASN A 359 7.24 -12.19 -11.56
C ASN A 359 6.33 -10.95 -11.54
N PRO A 360 5.73 -10.54 -12.66
CA PRO A 360 4.86 -9.38 -12.65
C PRO A 360 3.51 -9.67 -12.00
N ASP A 361 3.02 -8.67 -11.29
CA ASP A 361 1.64 -8.60 -10.84
C ASP A 361 0.75 -8.09 -11.96
N THR A 362 -0.04 -8.97 -12.55
CA THR A 362 -0.92 -8.60 -13.66
C THR A 362 -2.18 -7.82 -13.24
N GLN A 363 -2.41 -7.63 -11.94
CA GLN A 363 -3.62 -6.97 -11.42
C GLN A 363 -3.37 -5.52 -10.97
N GLU A 364 -2.18 -5.20 -10.43
CA GLU A 364 -1.95 -3.86 -9.85
C GLU A 364 -0.60 -3.22 -10.20
N GLN A 365 0.53 -3.93 -10.09
CA GLN A 365 1.86 -3.27 -10.04
C GLN A 365 2.84 -3.65 -11.16
N GLY A 366 2.55 -4.66 -11.98
CA GLY A 366 3.48 -5.14 -13.00
C GLY A 366 4.72 -5.81 -12.38
N TYR A 367 5.84 -5.78 -13.09
CA TYR A 367 7.12 -6.30 -12.58
C TYR A 367 7.53 -5.56 -11.31
N PRO A 368 8.17 -6.25 -10.34
CA PRO A 368 8.65 -5.59 -9.14
C PRO A 368 9.71 -4.53 -9.50
N ILE A 369 9.68 -3.43 -8.77
CA ILE A 369 10.70 -2.38 -8.80
C ILE A 369 12.07 -3.04 -8.63
N GLY A 370 13.07 -2.57 -9.38
CA GLY A 370 14.41 -3.14 -9.46
C GLY A 370 14.61 -4.26 -10.47
N THR A 371 13.55 -4.68 -11.18
CA THR A 371 13.70 -5.66 -12.28
C THR A 371 14.58 -5.07 -13.38
N ILE A 372 15.66 -5.77 -13.74
CA ILE A 372 16.60 -5.36 -14.80
C ILE A 372 16.63 -6.41 -15.92
N LEU A 373 16.46 -5.94 -17.15
CA LEU A 373 16.73 -6.71 -18.36
C LEU A 373 17.79 -6.01 -19.21
N VAL A 374 18.73 -6.78 -19.74
CA VAL A 374 19.73 -6.32 -20.70
C VAL A 374 19.60 -7.15 -21.97
N LYS A 375 19.65 -6.47 -23.11
CA LYS A 375 19.65 -7.08 -24.43
C LYS A 375 20.94 -6.69 -25.14
N GLU A 376 21.65 -7.68 -25.66
CA GLU A 376 22.76 -7.45 -26.58
C GLU A 376 22.42 -7.96 -27.98
N VAL A 377 22.96 -7.28 -28.99
CA VAL A 377 22.85 -7.65 -30.39
C VAL A 377 24.24 -7.86 -30.96
N GLU A 378 24.48 -9.06 -31.49
CA GLU A 378 25.71 -9.44 -32.17
C GLU A 378 25.48 -9.49 -33.68
N GLN A 379 26.40 -8.92 -34.47
CA GLN A 379 26.42 -9.00 -35.93
C GLN A 379 27.85 -9.29 -36.39
N GLU A 380 28.02 -10.26 -37.28
CA GLU A 380 29.33 -10.64 -37.84
C GLU A 380 30.43 -10.89 -36.77
N GLY A 381 30.05 -11.40 -35.60
CA GLY A 381 30.97 -11.69 -34.48
C GLY A 381 31.34 -10.49 -33.62
N SER A 382 30.69 -9.34 -33.79
CA SER A 382 30.88 -8.14 -32.97
C SER A 382 29.57 -7.74 -32.28
N ILE A 383 29.63 -7.28 -31.04
CA ILE A 383 28.48 -6.68 -30.36
C ILE A 383 28.29 -5.27 -30.92
N VAL A 384 27.11 -5.01 -31.49
CA VAL A 384 26.81 -3.75 -32.18
C VAL A 384 25.83 -2.87 -31.41
N GLU A 385 25.07 -3.44 -30.48
CA GLU A 385 24.11 -2.73 -29.64
C GLU A 385 23.96 -3.44 -28.31
N ILE A 386 23.91 -2.67 -27.22
CA ILE A 386 23.43 -3.13 -25.92
C ILE A 386 22.38 -2.13 -25.42
N THR A 387 21.19 -2.62 -25.13
CA THR A 387 20.09 -1.84 -24.54
C THR A 387 19.66 -2.47 -23.24
N ALA A 388 19.26 -1.68 -22.25
CA ALA A 388 18.69 -2.19 -21.01
C ALA A 388 17.36 -1.52 -20.66
N MET A 389 16.60 -2.16 -19.79
CA MET A 389 15.41 -1.59 -19.17
C MET A 389 15.36 -1.93 -17.69
N VAL A 390 14.95 -0.96 -16.87
CA VAL A 390 14.85 -1.08 -15.42
C VAL A 390 13.48 -0.61 -14.96
N LYS A 391 12.81 -1.39 -14.11
CA LYS A 391 11.60 -0.96 -13.41
C LYS A 391 12.01 -0.06 -12.25
N ARG A 392 11.84 1.25 -12.39
CA ARG A 392 12.38 2.25 -11.46
C ARG A 392 11.48 2.51 -10.25
N GLY A 393 10.15 2.54 -10.43
CA GLY A 393 9.22 2.94 -9.36
C GLY A 393 9.31 4.42 -8.98
N GLY A 394 8.81 4.76 -7.79
CA GLY A 394 8.87 6.12 -7.24
C GLY A 394 8.17 7.20 -8.07
N ASP A 395 7.13 6.84 -8.83
CA ASP A 395 6.43 7.72 -9.78
C ASP A 395 7.38 8.38 -10.81
N PHE A 396 8.50 7.72 -11.15
CA PHE A 396 9.47 8.24 -12.12
C PHE A 396 8.83 8.55 -13.47
N SER A 397 7.95 7.67 -13.95
CA SER A 397 7.26 7.82 -15.23
C SER A 397 5.93 7.06 -15.24
N PRO A 398 4.89 7.58 -14.59
CA PRO A 398 3.61 6.89 -14.43
C PRO A 398 2.95 6.53 -15.78
N ASP A 399 3.10 7.39 -16.79
CA ASP A 399 2.58 7.15 -18.15
C ASP A 399 3.20 5.92 -18.83
N HIS A 400 4.39 5.50 -18.38
CA HIS A 400 5.15 4.37 -18.92
C HIS A 400 5.38 3.27 -17.89
N GLN A 401 4.52 3.20 -16.86
CA GLN A 401 4.60 2.23 -15.76
C GLN A 401 5.99 2.20 -15.11
N ASP A 402 6.63 3.36 -14.96
CA ASP A 402 7.95 3.56 -14.34
C ASP A 402 9.10 2.75 -14.95
N TRP A 403 9.00 2.38 -16.23
CA TRP A 403 10.12 1.81 -16.96
C TRP A 403 11.10 2.87 -17.43
N GLU A 404 12.37 2.64 -17.17
CA GLU A 404 13.48 3.42 -17.69
C GLU A 404 14.28 2.61 -18.70
N TRP A 405 14.62 3.21 -19.84
CA TRP A 405 15.39 2.59 -20.92
C TRP A 405 16.82 3.13 -20.92
N PHE A 406 17.78 2.32 -21.38
CA PHE A 406 19.20 2.66 -21.39
C PHE A 406 19.86 2.18 -22.69
N MET A 407 20.79 2.98 -23.21
CA MET A 407 21.79 2.50 -24.17
C MET A 407 23.14 2.34 -23.46
N LEU A 408 23.77 1.18 -23.64
CA LEU A 408 25.07 0.87 -23.04
C LEU A 408 26.14 0.75 -24.11
N ASP A 409 27.36 1.15 -23.76
CA ASP A 409 28.51 1.06 -24.65
C ASP A 409 28.97 -0.42 -24.76
N PRO A 410 29.07 -1.00 -25.97
CA PRO A 410 29.42 -2.42 -26.13
C PRO A 410 30.78 -2.86 -25.56
N ASP A 411 31.73 -1.93 -25.43
CA ASP A 411 33.09 -2.20 -24.99
C ASP A 411 33.24 -2.03 -23.46
N SER A 412 32.76 -0.91 -22.93
CA SER A 412 32.89 -0.54 -21.52
C SER A 412 31.72 -1.02 -20.64
N LEU A 413 30.56 -1.28 -21.24
CA LEU A 413 29.28 -1.62 -20.58
C LEU A 413 28.69 -0.49 -19.73
N GLU A 414 29.26 0.72 -19.82
CA GLU A 414 28.75 1.90 -19.15
C GLU A 414 27.55 2.49 -19.91
N ILE A 415 26.71 3.25 -19.21
CA ILE A 415 25.64 4.04 -19.81
C ILE A 415 26.29 5.03 -20.78
N MET A 416 25.87 4.99 -22.05
CA MET A 416 26.43 5.91 -23.05
C MET A 416 26.03 7.35 -22.74
N VAL A 417 26.84 8.26 -23.26
CA VAL A 417 26.63 9.70 -23.14
C VAL A 417 26.52 10.27 -24.55
N ASP A 418 25.53 11.14 -24.78
CA ASP A 418 25.31 11.78 -26.08
C ASP A 418 26.33 12.91 -26.35
N ASP A 419 26.24 13.53 -27.53
CA ASP A 419 27.13 14.63 -27.94
C ASP A 419 27.01 15.88 -27.03
N ASN A 420 25.93 16.00 -26.25
CA ASN A 420 25.70 17.09 -25.31
C ASN A 420 26.27 16.81 -23.91
N GLY A 421 26.67 15.57 -23.64
CA GLY A 421 27.13 15.14 -22.32
C GLY A 421 26.03 14.54 -21.44
N ASP A 422 24.84 14.27 -21.99
CA ASP A 422 23.72 13.69 -21.25
C ASP A 422 23.72 12.15 -21.37
N GLU A 423 23.42 11.44 -20.28
CA GLU A 423 23.27 9.98 -20.29
C GLU A 423 22.14 9.56 -21.25
N THR A 424 22.39 8.57 -22.10
CA THR A 424 21.41 8.03 -23.04
C THR A 424 20.47 7.04 -22.32
N ARG A 425 19.65 7.58 -21.43
CA ARG A 425 18.65 6.85 -20.64
C ARG A 425 17.35 7.64 -20.49
N GLY A 426 16.31 7.00 -19.96
CA GLY A 426 15.06 7.65 -19.57
C GLY A 426 13.82 6.99 -20.19
N ALA A 427 12.65 7.34 -19.67
CA ALA A 427 11.38 6.79 -20.18
C ALA A 427 11.06 7.27 -21.60
N ASN A 428 11.47 8.50 -21.96
CA ASN A 428 11.28 9.09 -23.29
C ASN A 428 12.51 8.94 -24.20
N LEU A 429 13.41 7.99 -23.91
CA LEU A 429 14.58 7.72 -24.74
C LEU A 429 14.18 7.55 -26.22
N MET A 430 14.92 8.20 -27.13
CA MET A 430 14.63 8.22 -28.57
C MET A 430 13.22 8.73 -28.89
N ASP A 431 12.84 9.89 -28.31
CA ASP A 431 11.51 10.51 -28.45
C ASP A 431 10.35 9.56 -28.07
N GLY A 432 10.58 8.69 -27.07
CA GLY A 432 9.60 7.72 -26.58
C GLY A 432 9.42 6.49 -27.48
N MET A 433 10.30 6.27 -28.47
CA MET A 433 10.22 5.11 -29.38
C MET A 433 10.26 3.78 -28.62
N CYS A 434 11.12 3.67 -27.59
CA CYS A 434 11.23 2.47 -26.77
C CYS A 434 9.92 2.17 -26.04
N ALA A 435 9.44 3.11 -25.23
CA ALA A 435 8.20 2.98 -24.48
C ALA A 435 7.00 2.73 -25.40
N SER A 436 6.87 3.48 -26.50
CA SER A 436 5.77 3.29 -27.46
C SER A 436 5.76 1.88 -28.09
N CYS A 437 6.91 1.28 -28.37
CA CYS A 437 6.94 -0.07 -28.92
C CYS A 437 6.66 -1.12 -27.84
N HIS A 438 7.26 -0.96 -26.66
CA HIS A 438 7.15 -1.92 -25.58
C HIS A 438 5.78 -1.90 -24.88
N SER A 439 5.01 -0.82 -24.96
CA SER A 439 3.62 -0.80 -24.46
C SER A 439 2.70 -1.84 -25.10
N GLN A 440 3.10 -2.40 -26.26
CA GLN A 440 2.42 -3.53 -26.89
C GLN A 440 2.55 -4.83 -26.07
N ALA A 441 3.57 -4.95 -25.22
CA ALA A 441 3.71 -6.04 -24.26
C ALA A 441 2.83 -5.78 -23.03
N ASN A 442 1.54 -6.04 -23.19
CA ASN A 442 0.55 -5.95 -22.13
C ASN A 442 -0.25 -7.25 -22.01
N PRO A 443 -0.87 -7.53 -20.85
CA PRO A 443 -1.57 -8.79 -20.59
C PRO A 443 -2.64 -9.15 -21.65
N ASP A 444 -3.28 -8.16 -22.26
CA ASP A 444 -4.35 -8.36 -23.26
C ASP A 444 -3.82 -8.69 -24.65
N SER A 445 -2.57 -8.34 -24.95
CA SER A 445 -1.95 -8.53 -26.27
C SER A 445 -1.55 -9.97 -26.56
N GLY A 446 -1.32 -10.78 -25.52
CA GLY A 446 -0.69 -12.10 -25.63
C GLY A 446 0.80 -12.09 -25.96
N TYR A 447 1.42 -10.92 -26.15
CA TYR A 447 2.82 -10.76 -26.51
C TYR A 447 3.76 -10.55 -25.32
N GLY A 448 3.23 -10.13 -24.17
CA GLY A 448 4.02 -9.83 -22.98
C GLY A 448 3.18 -9.28 -21.84
N THR A 449 3.84 -8.70 -20.84
CA THR A 449 3.21 -8.06 -19.67
C THR A 449 4.09 -6.91 -19.21
N ASP A 450 3.48 -5.79 -18.82
CA ASP A 450 4.16 -4.62 -18.25
C ASP A 450 5.47 -4.27 -19.00
N TYR A 451 5.33 -3.95 -20.30
CA TYR A 451 6.42 -3.56 -21.19
C TYR A 451 7.48 -4.64 -21.51
N VAL A 452 7.40 -5.83 -20.90
CA VAL A 452 8.31 -6.94 -21.15
C VAL A 452 7.64 -7.99 -22.05
N PHE A 453 8.23 -8.23 -23.22
CA PHE A 453 7.76 -9.28 -24.13
C PHE A 453 8.05 -10.67 -23.56
N HIS A 454 7.27 -11.67 -23.98
CA HIS A 454 7.54 -13.06 -23.59
C HIS A 454 8.87 -13.55 -24.18
N HIS A 455 9.64 -14.27 -23.36
CA HIS A 455 10.96 -14.79 -23.70
C HIS A 455 11.02 -16.28 -23.37
N GLU A 456 11.49 -17.12 -24.30
CA GLU A 456 11.36 -18.59 -24.24
C GLU A 456 11.74 -19.22 -22.89
N ASN A 457 12.82 -18.74 -22.27
CA ASN A 457 13.35 -19.29 -21.01
C ASN A 457 13.03 -18.43 -19.78
N ASP A 458 12.20 -17.39 -19.89
CA ASP A 458 11.68 -16.70 -18.71
C ASP A 458 10.64 -17.59 -18.00
N PRO A 459 10.81 -17.87 -16.69
CA PRO A 459 9.90 -18.72 -15.95
C PRO A 459 8.46 -18.18 -15.86
N PHE A 460 8.23 -16.89 -16.13
CA PHE A 460 6.91 -16.25 -16.03
C PHE A 460 6.32 -15.85 -17.38
N ASN A 461 6.31 -16.78 -18.33
CA ASN A 461 5.51 -16.65 -19.55
C ASN A 461 4.03 -16.98 -19.27
N PHE A 462 3.19 -15.96 -19.19
CA PHE A 462 1.77 -16.10 -18.84
C PHE A 462 0.94 -16.90 -19.86
N ALA A 463 1.43 -17.04 -21.10
CA ALA A 463 0.82 -17.90 -22.11
C ALA A 463 0.82 -19.39 -21.70
N ASP A 464 1.80 -19.83 -20.91
CA ASP A 464 1.98 -21.24 -20.52
C ASP A 464 1.41 -21.58 -19.13
N MET A 465 1.31 -20.63 -18.19
CA MET A 465 0.80 -20.93 -16.84
C MET A 465 -0.68 -21.34 -16.80
N ALA A 466 -1.53 -20.83 -17.68
CA ALA A 466 -2.91 -21.30 -17.82
C ALA A 466 -2.98 -22.77 -18.30
N ILE A 467 -2.07 -23.14 -19.21
CA ILE A 467 -1.95 -24.48 -19.76
C ILE A 467 -1.34 -25.43 -18.71
N PHE A 468 -0.29 -25.02 -18.00
CA PHE A 468 0.31 -25.81 -16.92
C PHE A 468 -0.64 -25.99 -15.73
N THR A 469 -1.46 -24.99 -15.40
CA THR A 469 -2.50 -25.11 -14.35
C THR A 469 -3.57 -26.11 -14.77
N GLN A 470 -4.03 -26.09 -16.03
CA GLN A 470 -4.95 -27.09 -16.57
C GLN A 470 -4.33 -28.50 -16.63
N ILE A 471 -3.07 -28.63 -17.06
CA ILE A 471 -2.36 -29.91 -17.13
C ILE A 471 -2.12 -30.47 -15.73
N ARG A 472 -1.71 -29.67 -14.74
CA ARG A 472 -1.58 -30.12 -13.34
C ARG A 472 -2.93 -30.55 -12.74
N ALA A 473 -4.03 -29.88 -13.10
CA ALA A 473 -5.38 -30.29 -12.70
C ALA A 473 -5.84 -31.59 -13.39
N MET A 474 -5.36 -31.87 -14.61
CA MET A 474 -5.63 -33.11 -15.34
C MET A 474 -4.77 -34.30 -14.87
N ILE A 475 -3.57 -34.06 -14.33
CA ILE A 475 -2.68 -35.12 -13.81
C ILE A 475 -3.04 -35.52 -12.36
N LYS A 476 -3.81 -34.68 -11.64
CA LYS A 476 -4.30 -34.95 -10.27
C LYS A 476 -5.68 -35.63 -10.21
N ASN A 477 -6.32 -35.93 -11.34
CA ASN A 477 -7.53 -36.77 -11.46
C ASN A 477 -7.20 -38.05 -12.25
#